data_AF-A0A6C0IRU7-F1
#
_entry.id   AF-A0A6C0IRU7-F1
#
_cell.length_a   1.000
_cell.length_b   1.000
_cell.length_c   1.000
_cell.angle_alpha   90.00
_cell.angle_beta   90.00
_cell.angle_gamma   90.00
#
_symmetry.space_group_name_H-M   'P 1'
#
loop_
_entity.id
_entity.type
_entity.pdbx_description
1 polymer ?
#
loop_
_entity_poly.entity_id
_entity_poly.type
_entity_poly.pdbx_seq_one_letter_code
_entity_poly.pdbx_strand_id
1 'polypeptide(L)'
;MSNQVKFTSTQSSNIQNNMNPAAQRKQQNAEWAFDTNSRDENGVVLCIPRVFANITKKRIFACICNAGWGEIDHVDLINCGSYQKAFIHFRPNGWYCGSEPAIVLRRLQAGEQVAYTYDVNDRHPEGWFWKISISKAMNPKFRPKRVRRRQTVDLSSNMDATASAFVPQQVVNDDMLLQRKHQNQKACSPRDDPIRARQMEHKAVLAKVQDESDVLVEEEYSRRIVQDFYRTEDRKDDESDGEIEEDFSCLSEQAATYMEQQAQLKKA
;
A
#
# COMPACT_ATOMS: atom_id res chain seq x y z
N MET A 1 -42.67 -21.83 -31.57
CA MET A 1 -42.40 -21.90 -30.12
C MET A 1 -41.07 -21.22 -29.86
N SER A 2 -41.12 -19.95 -29.45
CA SER A 2 -39.95 -19.10 -29.22
C SER A 2 -39.41 -19.33 -27.80
N ASN A 3 -38.18 -19.83 -27.68
CA ASN A 3 -37.48 -19.88 -26.40
C ASN A 3 -36.56 -18.65 -26.29
N GLN A 4 -37.02 -17.64 -25.57
CA GLN A 4 -36.14 -16.59 -25.06
C GLN A 4 -35.43 -17.08 -23.81
N VAL A 5 -34.11 -17.21 -23.92
CA VAL A 5 -33.21 -17.49 -22.79
C VAL A 5 -32.85 -16.14 -22.18
N LYS A 6 -33.48 -15.80 -21.06
CA LYS A 6 -33.04 -14.72 -20.17
C LYS A 6 -31.98 -15.30 -19.23
N PHE A 7 -30.73 -14.88 -19.35
CA PHE A 7 -29.76 -15.04 -18.26
C PHE A 7 -29.12 -13.72 -17.89
N THR A 8 -29.19 -13.51 -16.58
CA THR A 8 -28.92 -12.36 -15.74
C THR A 8 -27.50 -11.80 -15.89
N SER A 9 -27.41 -10.50 -16.12
CA SER A 9 -26.21 -9.69 -15.89
C SER A 9 -25.83 -9.79 -14.41
N THR A 10 -24.70 -10.43 -14.11
CA THR A 10 -24.11 -10.44 -12.78
C THR A 10 -23.41 -9.09 -12.60
N GLN A 11 -24.01 -8.20 -11.79
CA GLN A 11 -23.36 -6.98 -11.36
C GLN A 11 -22.15 -7.34 -10.49
N SER A 12 -20.95 -7.15 -11.04
CA SER A 12 -19.71 -7.19 -10.28
C SER A 12 -19.78 -6.11 -9.20
N SER A 13 -19.96 -6.50 -7.95
CA SER A 13 -19.84 -5.62 -6.80
C SER A 13 -18.41 -5.07 -6.76
N ASN A 14 -18.30 -3.77 -7.03
CA ASN A 14 -17.06 -3.03 -6.99
C ASN A 14 -16.68 -2.80 -5.52
N ILE A 15 -16.11 -3.83 -4.89
CA ILE A 15 -15.47 -3.72 -3.58
C ILE A 15 -14.21 -2.88 -3.81
N GLN A 16 -14.30 -1.57 -3.56
CA GLN A 16 -13.14 -0.70 -3.45
C GLN A 16 -12.30 -1.21 -2.28
N ASN A 17 -11.33 -2.08 -2.60
CA ASN A 17 -10.34 -2.56 -1.65
C ASN A 17 -9.58 -1.35 -1.08
N ASN A 18 -9.92 -0.97 0.14
CA ASN A 18 -9.16 -0.03 0.96
C ASN A 18 -7.85 -0.72 1.42
N MET A 19 -6.97 -1.03 0.47
CA MET A 19 -5.65 -1.60 0.70
C MET A 19 -4.65 -0.46 0.86
N ASN A 20 -3.79 -0.56 1.89
CA ASN A 20 -2.67 0.37 2.07
C ASN A 20 -1.83 0.46 0.77
N PRO A 21 -1.46 1.66 0.28
CA PRO A 21 -0.65 1.83 -0.93
C PRO A 21 0.62 0.98 -0.98
N ALA A 22 1.24 0.70 0.18
CA ALA A 22 2.40 -0.18 0.27
C ALA A 22 2.07 -1.66 -0.04
N ALA A 23 0.90 -2.15 0.40
CA ALA A 23 0.43 -3.51 0.11
C ALA A 23 0.11 -3.67 -1.38
N GLN A 24 -0.51 -2.66 -1.99
CA GLN A 24 -0.82 -2.65 -3.42
C GLN A 24 0.44 -2.72 -4.28
N ARG A 25 1.48 -1.92 -3.96
CA ARG A 25 2.78 -1.99 -4.64
C ARG A 25 3.45 -3.35 -4.49
N LYS A 26 3.38 -3.95 -3.31
CA LYS A 26 3.94 -5.29 -3.07
C LYS A 26 3.25 -6.36 -3.92
N GLN A 27 1.93 -6.27 -4.06
CA GLN A 27 1.16 -7.20 -4.89
C GLN A 27 1.49 -7.03 -6.38
N GLN A 28 1.50 -5.78 -6.88
CA GLN A 28 1.91 -5.47 -8.26
C GLN A 28 3.32 -6.01 -8.57
N ASN A 29 4.28 -5.84 -7.65
CA ASN A 29 5.63 -6.37 -7.82
C ASN A 29 5.66 -7.91 -7.84
N ALA A 30 4.80 -8.55 -7.04
CA ALA A 30 4.72 -10.01 -6.99
C ALA A 30 4.08 -10.58 -8.28
N GLU A 31 3.08 -9.91 -8.82
CA GLU A 31 2.43 -10.26 -10.09
C GLU A 31 3.40 -10.07 -11.27
N TRP A 32 4.09 -8.93 -11.32
CA TRP A 32 5.14 -8.70 -12.32
C TRP A 32 6.26 -9.75 -12.25
N ALA A 33 6.70 -10.09 -11.04
CA ALA A 33 7.71 -11.13 -10.85
C ALA A 33 7.21 -12.49 -11.28
N PHE A 34 5.95 -12.84 -10.98
CA PHE A 34 5.34 -14.09 -11.41
C PHE A 34 5.31 -14.19 -12.94
N ASP A 35 4.81 -13.16 -13.63
CA ASP A 35 4.74 -13.13 -15.09
C ASP A 35 6.15 -13.29 -15.70
N THR A 36 7.11 -12.48 -15.25
CA THR A 36 8.49 -12.52 -15.75
C THR A 36 9.16 -13.87 -15.52
N ASN A 37 9.00 -14.45 -14.32
CA ASN A 37 9.60 -15.72 -13.92
C ASN A 37 8.87 -16.94 -14.53
N SER A 38 7.71 -16.75 -15.15
CA SER A 38 6.92 -17.81 -15.76
C SER A 38 7.29 -18.10 -17.21
N ARG A 39 8.02 -17.19 -17.84
CA ARG A 39 8.42 -17.29 -19.24
C ARG A 39 9.75 -18.00 -19.38
N ASP A 40 9.79 -18.97 -20.28
CA ASP A 40 11.00 -19.75 -20.56
C ASP A 40 12.12 -18.88 -21.15
N GLU A 41 11.77 -17.85 -21.94
CA GLU A 41 12.71 -16.88 -22.53
C GLU A 41 13.61 -16.19 -21.49
N ASN A 42 13.11 -15.98 -20.26
CA ASN A 42 13.85 -15.35 -19.17
C ASN A 42 14.58 -16.37 -18.27
N GLY A 43 14.28 -17.65 -18.45
CA GLY A 43 14.60 -18.72 -17.53
C GLY A 43 13.56 -18.81 -16.41
N VAL A 44 12.81 -19.91 -16.38
CA VAL A 44 11.77 -20.16 -15.38
C VAL A 44 12.38 -20.12 -13.97
N VAL A 45 11.69 -19.49 -13.02
CA VAL A 45 12.12 -19.48 -11.60
C VAL A 45 11.08 -20.15 -10.72
N LEU A 46 11.44 -21.28 -10.15
CA LEU A 46 10.58 -22.02 -9.21
C LEU A 46 10.90 -21.67 -7.77
N CYS A 47 9.92 -21.81 -6.90
CA CYS A 47 10.00 -21.61 -5.46
C CYS A 47 9.52 -22.88 -4.74
N ILE A 48 10.33 -23.33 -3.78
CA ILE A 48 9.93 -24.31 -2.78
C ILE A 48 9.77 -23.55 -1.45
N PRO A 49 8.54 -23.28 -1.00
CA PRO A 49 8.30 -22.41 0.15
C PRO A 49 8.83 -22.96 1.47
N ARG A 50 8.91 -24.28 1.61
CA ARG A 50 9.33 -24.94 2.83
C ARG A 50 10.21 -26.14 2.54
N VAL A 51 11.48 -25.98 2.82
CA VAL A 51 12.52 -27.00 2.75
C VAL A 51 13.10 -27.19 4.15
N PHE A 52 13.29 -28.44 4.57
CA PHE A 52 13.92 -28.72 5.86
C PHE A 52 15.38 -28.24 5.88
N ALA A 53 15.84 -27.77 7.04
CA ALA A 53 17.17 -27.19 7.17
C ALA A 53 18.33 -28.16 6.88
N ASN A 54 18.07 -29.48 6.93
CA ASN A 54 19.02 -30.53 6.59
C ASN A 54 19.18 -30.76 5.08
N ILE A 55 18.27 -30.25 4.24
CA ILE A 55 18.33 -30.43 2.80
C ILE A 55 19.30 -29.42 2.21
N THR A 56 20.26 -29.92 1.44
CA THR A 56 21.29 -29.07 0.81
C THR A 56 20.91 -28.67 -0.61
N LYS A 57 21.55 -27.59 -1.10
CA LYS A 57 21.44 -27.12 -2.49
C LYS A 57 21.68 -28.25 -3.49
N LYS A 58 22.68 -29.11 -3.23
CA LYS A 58 23.04 -30.25 -4.09
C LYS A 58 21.91 -31.27 -4.17
N ARG A 59 21.24 -31.56 -3.06
CA ARG A 59 20.11 -32.51 -3.02
C ARG A 59 18.94 -32.00 -3.84
N ILE A 60 18.57 -30.71 -3.69
CA ILE A 60 17.51 -30.09 -4.49
C ILE A 60 17.86 -30.12 -5.97
N PHE A 61 19.09 -29.74 -6.32
CA PHE A 61 19.57 -29.77 -7.70
C PHE A 61 19.44 -31.17 -8.31
N ALA A 62 19.91 -32.21 -7.60
CA ALA A 62 19.80 -33.59 -8.05
C ALA A 62 18.34 -34.04 -8.24
N CYS A 63 17.45 -33.72 -7.29
CA CYS A 63 16.03 -34.04 -7.41
C CYS A 63 15.39 -33.43 -8.66
N ILE A 64 15.63 -32.13 -8.92
CA ILE A 64 15.04 -31.46 -10.06
C ILE A 64 15.66 -31.93 -11.39
N CYS A 65 16.96 -32.23 -11.41
CA CYS A 65 17.58 -32.86 -12.57
C CYS A 65 16.96 -34.24 -12.86
N ASN A 66 16.73 -35.05 -11.83
CA ASN A 66 16.09 -36.36 -11.97
C ASN A 66 14.62 -36.25 -12.44
N ALA A 67 13.94 -35.16 -12.11
CA ALA A 67 12.59 -34.88 -12.61
C ALA A 67 12.57 -34.56 -14.12
N GLY A 68 13.70 -34.23 -14.73
CA GLY A 68 13.79 -33.99 -16.18
C GLY A 68 13.02 -32.77 -16.67
N TRP A 69 12.82 -31.75 -15.83
CA TRP A 69 12.03 -30.57 -16.21
C TRP A 69 12.81 -29.57 -17.10
N GLY A 70 14.14 -29.56 -17.02
CA GLY A 70 14.98 -28.67 -17.82
C GLY A 70 16.40 -28.49 -17.29
N GLU A 71 17.15 -27.60 -17.93
CA GLU A 71 18.51 -27.23 -17.54
C GLU A 71 18.53 -26.15 -16.44
N ILE A 72 19.10 -26.50 -15.29
CA ILE A 72 19.21 -25.63 -14.12
C ILE A 72 20.46 -24.76 -14.24
N ASP A 73 20.31 -23.45 -14.06
CA ASP A 73 21.41 -22.49 -13.93
C ASP A 73 22.02 -22.60 -12.52
N HIS A 74 21.21 -22.33 -11.50
CA HIS A 74 21.60 -22.45 -10.10
C HIS A 74 20.39 -22.55 -9.17
N VAL A 75 20.65 -22.89 -7.91
CA VAL A 75 19.64 -22.96 -6.84
C VAL A 75 20.04 -22.03 -5.69
N ASP A 76 19.15 -21.16 -5.26
CA ASP A 76 19.36 -20.28 -4.11
C ASP A 76 18.60 -20.83 -2.90
N LEU A 77 19.27 -20.90 -1.75
CA LEU A 77 18.67 -21.28 -0.47
C LEU A 77 18.69 -20.08 0.47
N ILE A 78 17.50 -19.69 0.94
CA ILE A 78 17.32 -18.61 1.91
C ILE A 78 16.85 -19.21 3.23
N ASN A 79 17.65 -19.07 4.27
CA ASN A 79 17.28 -19.51 5.60
C ASN A 79 16.20 -18.58 6.20
N CYS A 80 15.09 -19.16 6.67
CA CYS A 80 13.97 -18.48 7.31
C CYS A 80 13.87 -18.82 8.82
N GLY A 81 14.95 -19.31 9.43
CA GLY A 81 15.01 -19.72 10.82
C GLY A 81 14.87 -21.22 10.97
N SER A 82 13.65 -21.72 11.14
CA SER A 82 13.37 -23.16 11.32
C SER A 82 13.31 -23.97 10.01
N TYR A 83 13.21 -23.29 8.88
CA TYR A 83 13.15 -23.90 7.55
C TYR A 83 13.87 -23.01 6.54
N GLN A 84 14.09 -23.54 5.35
CA GLN A 84 14.70 -22.84 4.23
C GLN A 84 13.69 -22.68 3.09
N LYS A 85 13.85 -21.62 2.31
CA LYS A 85 13.18 -21.41 1.03
C LYS A 85 14.17 -21.66 -0.08
N ALA A 86 13.82 -22.51 -1.03
CA ALA A 86 14.64 -22.73 -2.21
C ALA A 86 14.05 -21.99 -3.42
N PHE A 87 14.92 -21.35 -4.19
CA PHE A 87 14.61 -20.80 -5.50
C PHE A 87 15.44 -21.54 -6.53
N ILE A 88 14.80 -22.09 -7.55
CA ILE A 88 15.47 -22.85 -8.61
C ILE A 88 15.40 -22.01 -9.87
N HIS A 89 16.55 -21.63 -10.37
CA HIS A 89 16.68 -20.81 -11.57
C HIS A 89 17.05 -21.72 -12.74
N PHE A 90 16.18 -21.77 -13.75
CA PHE A 90 16.48 -22.43 -15.02
C PHE A 90 17.25 -21.48 -15.95
N ARG A 91 17.97 -22.05 -16.90
CA ARG A 91 18.57 -21.24 -17.97
C ARG A 91 17.47 -20.68 -18.90
N PRO A 92 17.71 -19.52 -19.54
CA PRO A 92 16.85 -19.04 -20.63
C PRO A 92 16.67 -20.10 -21.71
N ASN A 93 15.42 -20.40 -22.08
CA ASN A 93 15.04 -21.47 -23.00
C ASN A 93 15.55 -22.86 -22.56
N GLY A 94 15.78 -23.03 -21.26
CA GLY A 94 16.31 -24.25 -20.66
C GLY A 94 15.23 -25.25 -20.28
N TRP A 95 13.95 -24.87 -20.34
CA TRP A 95 12.85 -25.79 -20.04
C TRP A 95 12.66 -26.82 -21.16
N TYR A 96 12.42 -28.08 -20.80
CA TYR A 96 12.30 -29.14 -21.81
C TYR A 96 10.91 -29.19 -22.45
N CYS A 97 10.86 -29.43 -23.76
CA CYS A 97 9.63 -29.49 -24.56
C CYS A 97 9.01 -30.91 -24.63
N GLY A 98 9.02 -31.65 -23.52
CA GLY A 98 8.41 -32.98 -23.42
C GLY A 98 6.94 -32.92 -23.00
N SER A 99 6.20 -34.03 -23.15
CA SER A 99 4.79 -34.12 -22.75
C SER A 99 4.60 -33.82 -21.26
N GLU A 100 5.42 -34.40 -20.39
CA GLU A 100 5.33 -34.16 -18.95
C GLU A 100 5.83 -32.77 -18.54
N PRO A 101 7.07 -32.32 -18.86
CA PRO A 101 7.55 -31.00 -18.45
C PRO A 101 6.68 -29.85 -18.98
N ALA A 102 6.12 -29.97 -20.19
CA ALA A 102 5.23 -28.95 -20.75
C ALA A 102 3.90 -28.86 -19.97
N ILE A 103 3.34 -29.99 -19.54
CA ILE A 103 2.12 -30.03 -18.70
C ILE A 103 2.41 -29.40 -17.33
N VAL A 104 3.55 -29.76 -16.73
CA VAL A 104 4.00 -29.20 -15.45
C VAL A 104 4.13 -27.68 -15.54
N LEU A 105 4.81 -27.17 -16.58
CA LEU A 105 4.97 -25.73 -16.79
C LEU A 105 3.63 -25.03 -16.96
N ARG A 106 2.70 -25.61 -17.75
CA ARG A 106 1.37 -25.02 -17.96
C ARG A 106 0.58 -24.89 -16.66
N ARG A 107 0.62 -25.92 -15.79
CA ARG A 107 -0.02 -25.86 -14.46
C ARG A 107 0.61 -24.79 -13.58
N LEU A 108 1.95 -24.74 -13.56
CA LEU A 108 2.70 -23.73 -12.82
C LEU A 108 2.38 -22.31 -13.30
N GLN A 109 2.26 -22.10 -14.62
CA GLN A 109 1.88 -20.83 -15.25
C GLN A 109 0.43 -20.41 -14.92
N ALA A 110 -0.48 -21.38 -14.76
CA ALA A 110 -1.82 -21.12 -14.26
C ALA A 110 -1.86 -20.68 -12.78
N GLY A 111 -0.71 -20.70 -12.09
CA GLY A 111 -0.59 -20.37 -10.67
C GLY A 111 -0.85 -21.55 -9.73
N GLU A 112 -0.98 -22.76 -10.29
CA GLU A 112 -1.13 -23.98 -9.49
C GLU A 112 0.21 -24.39 -8.86
N GLN A 113 0.12 -25.31 -7.89
CA GLN A 113 1.27 -25.89 -7.22
C GLN A 113 1.41 -27.35 -7.62
N VAL A 114 2.63 -27.77 -7.90
CA VAL A 114 2.95 -29.16 -8.23
C VAL A 114 3.59 -29.82 -7.01
N ALA A 115 3.07 -30.97 -6.60
CA ALA A 115 3.66 -31.79 -5.56
C ALA A 115 4.73 -32.70 -6.18
N TYR A 116 5.97 -32.56 -5.73
CA TYR A 116 7.09 -33.40 -6.16
C TYR A 116 7.59 -34.24 -4.99
N THR A 117 7.49 -35.57 -5.11
CA THR A 117 7.96 -36.51 -4.10
C THR A 117 9.46 -36.75 -4.29
N TYR A 118 10.26 -36.49 -3.26
CA TYR A 118 11.73 -36.52 -3.34
C TYR A 118 12.39 -37.60 -2.49
N ASP A 119 11.66 -38.22 -1.56
CA ASP A 119 12.19 -39.24 -0.66
C ASP A 119 11.09 -40.25 -0.35
N VAL A 120 11.21 -41.46 -0.90
CA VAL A 120 10.30 -42.58 -0.63
C VAL A 120 11.12 -43.65 0.06
N ASN A 121 10.69 -44.07 1.25
CA ASN A 121 11.37 -45.09 2.04
C ASN A 121 10.35 -46.15 2.47
N ASP A 122 10.79 -47.38 2.74
CA ASP A 122 9.91 -48.47 3.17
C ASP A 122 9.10 -48.15 4.45
N ARG A 123 9.62 -47.25 5.29
CA ARG A 123 8.93 -46.77 6.50
C ARG A 123 7.84 -45.74 6.24
N HIS A 124 7.94 -45.03 5.12
CA HIS A 124 7.04 -43.93 4.72
C HIS A 124 6.74 -44.07 3.22
N PRO A 125 5.85 -45.02 2.85
CA PRO A 125 5.50 -45.27 1.44
C PRO A 125 4.84 -44.07 0.77
N GLU A 126 4.21 -43.18 1.53
CA GLU A 126 3.66 -41.91 1.06
C GLU A 126 4.75 -40.94 0.56
N GLY A 127 5.98 -41.09 1.06
CA GLY A 127 7.13 -40.27 0.73
C GLY A 127 7.02 -38.81 1.18
N TRP A 128 8.17 -38.17 1.29
CA TRP A 128 8.23 -36.73 1.51
C TRP A 128 8.10 -35.99 0.18
N PHE A 129 7.29 -34.94 0.16
CA PHE A 129 7.08 -34.12 -1.02
C PHE A 129 7.31 -32.64 -0.76
N TRP A 130 7.64 -31.92 -1.84
CA TRP A 130 7.69 -30.47 -1.88
C TRP A 130 6.54 -29.95 -2.73
N LYS A 131 5.93 -28.84 -2.28
CA LYS A 131 5.03 -28.04 -3.12
C LYS A 131 5.86 -27.01 -3.87
N ILE A 132 5.81 -27.07 -5.19
CA ILE A 132 6.60 -26.22 -6.07
C ILE A 132 5.64 -25.29 -6.81
N SER A 133 5.97 -24.00 -6.85
CA SER A 133 5.23 -22.98 -7.58
C SER A 133 6.19 -22.06 -8.33
N ILE A 134 5.70 -21.24 -9.25
CA ILE A 134 6.50 -20.15 -9.81
C ILE A 134 6.80 -19.13 -8.71
N SER A 135 8.03 -18.61 -8.72
CA SER A 135 8.47 -17.62 -7.76
C SER A 135 7.78 -16.28 -7.98
N LYS A 136 7.20 -15.74 -6.91
CA LYS A 136 6.69 -14.35 -6.85
C LYS A 136 7.76 -13.36 -6.37
N ALA A 137 9.01 -13.82 -6.21
CA ALA A 137 10.11 -12.97 -5.80
C ALA A 137 10.83 -12.41 -7.03
N MET A 138 11.22 -11.14 -6.94
CA MET A 138 11.99 -10.47 -7.99
C MET A 138 13.33 -11.19 -8.18
N ASN A 139 13.58 -11.68 -9.40
CA ASN A 139 14.80 -12.40 -9.75
C ASN A 139 16.03 -11.51 -9.46
N PRO A 140 17.07 -12.02 -8.77
CA PRO A 140 18.28 -11.26 -8.46
C PRO A 140 18.90 -10.55 -9.66
N LYS A 141 18.82 -11.13 -10.88
CA LYS A 141 19.35 -10.56 -12.12
C LYS A 141 18.71 -9.20 -12.47
N PHE A 142 17.44 -8.98 -12.11
CA PHE A 142 16.73 -7.73 -12.37
C PHE A 142 16.72 -6.76 -11.18
N ARG A 143 17.31 -7.13 -10.03
CA ARG A 143 17.36 -6.21 -8.90
C ARG A 143 18.42 -5.13 -9.17
N PRO A 144 18.11 -3.84 -8.97
CA PRO A 144 19.15 -2.81 -8.98
C PRO A 144 20.22 -3.19 -7.95
N LYS A 145 21.50 -3.07 -8.33
CA LYS A 145 22.63 -3.36 -7.44
C LYS A 145 22.42 -2.57 -6.15
N ARG A 146 22.27 -3.27 -5.03
CA ARG A 146 22.21 -2.60 -3.72
C ARG A 146 23.51 -1.84 -3.54
N VAL A 147 23.42 -0.52 -3.51
CA VAL A 147 24.56 0.33 -3.11
C VAL A 147 24.94 -0.14 -1.72
N ARG A 148 26.15 -0.71 -1.57
CA ARG A 148 26.66 -1.04 -0.24
C ARG A 148 26.64 0.26 0.56
N ARG A 149 26.04 0.23 1.76
CA ARG A 149 26.22 1.33 2.71
C ARG A 149 27.72 1.52 2.85
N ARG A 150 28.22 2.74 2.57
CA ARG A 150 29.64 3.05 2.74
C ARG A 150 29.99 2.70 4.19
N GLN A 151 30.99 1.85 4.38
CA GLN A 151 31.59 1.70 5.70
C GLN A 151 32.16 3.07 6.06
N THR A 152 31.73 3.64 7.17
CA THR A 152 32.38 4.83 7.72
C THR A 152 33.77 4.37 8.12
N VAL A 153 34.79 4.78 7.36
CA VAL A 153 36.19 4.53 7.74
C VAL A 153 36.45 5.42 8.95
N ASP A 154 36.77 4.79 10.08
CA ASP A 154 37.17 5.49 11.28
C ASP A 154 38.62 5.97 11.09
N LEU A 155 38.83 7.28 10.99
CA LEU A 155 40.12 7.91 10.66
C LEU A 155 41.03 8.07 11.89
N SER A 156 40.79 7.31 12.97
CA SER A 156 41.50 7.46 14.26
C SER A 156 42.86 6.75 14.33
N SER A 157 43.35 6.14 13.25
CA SER A 157 44.68 5.56 13.19
C SER A 157 45.66 6.47 12.45
N ASN A 158 46.49 7.19 13.22
CA ASN A 158 47.74 7.74 12.73
C ASN A 158 48.64 6.57 12.30
N MET A 159 48.68 6.28 11.00
CA MET A 159 49.71 5.46 10.37
C MET A 159 50.31 6.24 9.20
N ASP A 160 51.64 6.24 9.17
CA ASP A 160 52.51 7.13 8.41
C ASP A 160 52.15 7.25 6.92
N ALA A 161 52.02 8.49 6.47
CA ALA A 161 51.62 8.84 5.12
C ALA A 161 52.81 8.82 4.15
N THR A 162 53.00 7.69 3.46
CA THR A 162 53.67 7.67 2.14
C THR A 162 52.89 6.78 1.18
N ALA A 163 51.74 7.27 0.72
CA ALA A 163 51.07 6.77 -0.47
C ALA A 163 50.47 7.96 -1.21
N SER A 164 50.92 8.22 -2.43
CA SER A 164 50.40 9.30 -3.27
C SER A 164 48.91 9.08 -3.51
N ALA A 165 48.08 9.86 -2.84
CA ALA A 165 46.64 9.85 -3.02
C ALA A 165 46.32 10.25 -4.47
N PHE A 166 45.70 9.34 -5.21
CA PHE A 166 44.97 9.68 -6.42
C PHE A 166 43.83 10.62 -6.01
N VAL A 167 44.01 11.92 -6.25
CA VAL A 167 43.00 12.95 -6.04
C VAL A 167 42.05 12.92 -7.23
N PRO A 168 40.77 12.51 -7.08
CA PRO A 168 39.79 12.75 -8.11
C PRO A 168 39.66 14.27 -8.28
N GLN A 169 40.07 14.79 -9.43
CA GLN A 169 39.77 16.17 -9.81
C GLN A 169 38.26 16.36 -9.70
N GLN A 170 37.89 17.41 -8.96
CA GLN A 170 36.52 17.88 -8.74
C GLN A 170 35.79 17.24 -7.53
N VAL A 171 36.27 17.59 -6.34
CA VAL A 171 35.40 17.68 -5.16
C VAL A 171 34.30 18.69 -5.49
N VAL A 172 33.05 18.23 -5.47
CA VAL A 172 31.89 19.10 -5.66
C VAL A 172 31.84 20.03 -4.45
N ASN A 173 32.17 21.31 -4.64
CA ASN A 173 32.13 22.31 -3.57
C ASN A 173 30.71 22.43 -3.01
N ASP A 174 30.59 22.71 -1.71
CA ASP A 174 29.30 22.83 -1.00
C ASP A 174 28.35 23.84 -1.66
N ASP A 175 28.89 24.90 -2.27
CA ASP A 175 28.11 25.88 -3.01
C ASP A 175 27.40 25.30 -4.24
N MET A 176 28.04 24.34 -4.93
CA MET A 176 27.40 23.67 -6.07
C MET A 176 26.29 22.70 -5.60
N LEU A 177 26.45 22.10 -4.41
CA LEU A 177 25.41 21.28 -3.80
C LEU A 177 24.21 22.13 -3.38
N LEU A 178 24.47 23.29 -2.78
CA LEU A 178 23.45 24.27 -2.39
C LEU A 178 22.68 24.79 -3.61
N GLN A 179 23.36 25.12 -4.71
CA GLN A 179 22.73 25.54 -5.95
C GLN A 179 21.83 24.45 -6.55
N ARG A 180 22.32 23.21 -6.63
CA ARG A 180 21.53 22.08 -7.14
C ARG A 180 20.28 21.80 -6.29
N LYS A 181 20.39 21.91 -4.97
CA LYS A 181 19.23 21.80 -4.05
C LYS A 181 18.19 22.88 -4.32
N HIS A 182 18.63 24.14 -4.46
CA HIS A 182 17.75 25.26 -4.75
C HIS A 182 17.04 25.12 -6.10
N GLN A 183 17.75 24.57 -7.10
CA GLN A 183 17.20 24.35 -8.44
C GLN A 183 16.14 23.22 -8.44
N ASN A 184 16.36 22.14 -7.71
CA ASN A 184 15.37 21.07 -7.53
C ASN A 184 14.13 21.53 -6.76
N GLN A 185 14.30 22.44 -5.79
CA GLN A 185 13.18 23.05 -5.07
C GLN A 185 12.36 24.00 -5.95
N LYS A 186 13.00 24.73 -6.88
CA LYS A 186 12.32 25.60 -7.86
C LYS A 186 11.58 24.82 -8.95
N ALA A 187 11.97 23.59 -9.24
CA ALA A 187 11.35 22.75 -10.27
C ALA A 187 10.06 22.04 -9.81
N CYS A 188 9.73 22.05 -8.52
CA CYS A 188 8.44 21.55 -8.04
C CYS A 188 7.38 22.65 -8.22
N SER A 189 6.42 22.40 -9.11
CA SER A 189 5.22 23.23 -9.18
C SER A 189 4.50 23.18 -7.82
N PRO A 190 3.89 24.28 -7.34
CA PRO A 190 3.16 24.30 -6.07
C PRO A 190 2.04 23.26 -5.94
N ARG A 191 1.63 22.60 -7.04
CA ARG A 191 0.63 21.53 -7.07
C ARG A 191 1.21 20.13 -6.80
N ASP A 192 2.52 19.94 -6.95
CA ASP A 192 3.15 18.61 -6.90
C ASP A 192 3.96 18.35 -5.61
N ASP A 193 3.88 19.25 -4.64
CA ASP A 193 4.51 19.08 -3.32
C ASP A 193 3.59 18.28 -2.37
N PRO A 194 3.94 17.02 -2.03
CA PRO A 194 3.11 16.16 -1.19
C PRO A 194 2.96 16.67 0.25
N ILE A 195 3.87 17.53 0.73
CA ILE A 195 3.78 18.11 2.07
C ILE A 195 2.74 19.23 2.06
N ARG A 196 2.77 20.10 1.05
CA ARG A 196 1.82 21.21 0.91
C ARG A 196 0.40 20.73 0.60
N ALA A 197 0.26 19.69 -0.22
CA ALA A 197 -1.03 19.04 -0.48
C ALA A 197 -1.67 18.54 0.83
N ARG A 198 -0.90 17.85 1.67
CA ARG A 198 -1.35 17.35 2.97
C ARG A 198 -1.73 18.48 3.94
N GLN A 199 -1.01 19.59 3.91
CA GLN A 199 -1.35 20.77 4.72
C GLN A 199 -2.66 21.41 4.27
N MET A 200 -2.92 21.48 2.97
CA MET A 200 -4.19 22.00 2.44
C MET A 200 -5.36 21.07 2.76
N GLU A 201 -5.17 19.75 2.65
CA GLU A 201 -6.17 18.76 3.07
C GLU A 201 -6.50 18.90 4.56
N HIS A 202 -5.48 18.99 5.43
CA HIS A 202 -5.69 19.20 6.87
C HIS A 202 -6.43 20.50 7.16
N LYS A 203 -6.10 21.58 6.45
CA LYS A 203 -6.77 22.88 6.60
C LYS A 203 -8.24 22.83 6.12
N ALA A 204 -8.52 22.11 5.03
CA ALA A 204 -9.87 21.92 4.52
C ALA A 204 -10.71 21.05 5.47
N VAL A 205 -10.12 20.04 6.10
CA VAL A 205 -10.79 19.22 7.12
C VAL A 205 -11.12 20.08 8.34
N LEU A 206 -10.18 20.91 8.83
CA LEU A 206 -10.45 21.82 9.94
C LEU A 206 -11.56 22.83 9.63
N ALA A 207 -11.61 23.37 8.41
CA ALA A 207 -12.68 24.28 8.00
C ALA A 207 -14.06 23.59 8.00
N LYS A 208 -14.14 22.34 7.55
CA LYS A 208 -15.40 21.57 7.60
C LYS A 208 -15.85 21.24 9.02
N VAL A 209 -14.91 20.94 9.92
CA VAL A 209 -15.21 20.69 11.33
C VAL A 209 -15.74 21.97 11.99
N GLN A 210 -15.21 23.14 11.60
CA GLN A 210 -15.69 24.43 12.08
C GLN A 210 -17.11 24.73 11.57
N ASP A 211 -17.37 24.52 10.27
CA ASP A 211 -18.70 24.69 9.68
C ASP A 211 -19.74 23.74 10.32
N GLU A 212 -19.37 22.49 10.62
CA GLU A 212 -20.25 21.53 11.31
C GLU A 212 -20.52 21.93 12.77
N SER A 213 -19.54 22.49 13.49
CA SER A 213 -19.77 22.99 14.85
C SER A 213 -20.68 24.22 14.87
N ASP A 214 -20.56 25.10 13.88
CA ASP A 214 -21.35 26.33 13.82
C ASP A 214 -22.83 26.03 13.50
N VAL A 215 -23.10 25.00 12.68
CA VAL A 215 -24.47 24.51 12.40
C VAL A 215 -25.12 23.86 13.62
N LEU A 216 -24.36 23.13 14.44
CA LEU A 216 -24.89 22.50 15.65
C LEU A 216 -25.25 23.52 16.75
N VAL A 217 -24.50 24.64 16.83
CA VAL A 217 -24.79 25.73 17.77
C VAL A 217 -26.09 26.47 17.38
N GLU A 218 -26.33 26.68 16.08
CA GLU A 218 -27.59 27.25 15.55
C GLU A 218 -28.80 26.34 15.81
N GLU A 219 -28.65 25.02 15.66
CA GLU A 219 -29.72 24.06 15.97
C GLU A 219 -30.04 24.00 17.47
N GLU A 220 -29.03 24.02 18.35
CA GLU A 220 -29.27 24.05 19.80
C GLU A 220 -29.92 25.36 20.25
N TYR A 221 -29.51 26.50 19.68
CA TYR A 221 -30.13 27.79 19.92
C TYR A 221 -31.60 27.79 19.51
N SER A 222 -31.91 27.25 18.32
CA SER A 222 -33.28 27.13 17.81
C SER A 222 -34.15 26.20 18.68
N ARG A 223 -33.61 25.06 19.15
CA ARG A 223 -34.33 24.18 20.08
C ARG A 223 -34.61 24.85 21.42
N ARG A 224 -33.69 25.69 21.91
CA ARG A 224 -33.85 26.40 23.18
C ARG A 224 -34.95 27.46 23.12
N ILE A 225 -35.04 28.21 22.02
CA ILE A 225 -36.13 29.17 21.80
C ILE A 225 -37.49 28.46 21.78
N VAL A 226 -37.61 27.33 21.09
CA VAL A 226 -38.87 26.57 21.02
C VAL A 226 -39.25 26.01 22.40
N GLN A 227 -38.27 25.53 23.18
CA GLN A 227 -38.52 24.98 24.51
C GLN A 227 -38.95 26.05 25.53
N ASP A 228 -38.43 27.28 25.41
CA ASP A 228 -38.85 28.40 26.25
C ASP A 228 -40.25 28.91 25.86
N PHE A 229 -40.65 28.83 24.59
CA PHE A 229 -42.01 29.17 24.12
C PHE A 229 -43.09 28.26 24.74
N TYR A 230 -42.85 26.94 24.78
CA TYR A 230 -43.80 25.99 25.38
C TYR A 230 -43.82 26.00 26.92
N ARG A 231 -42.82 26.60 27.58
CA ARG A 231 -42.78 26.68 29.04
C ARG A 231 -43.70 27.77 29.61
N THR A 232 -44.12 28.71 28.77
CA THR A 232 -44.97 29.85 29.15
C THR A 232 -46.46 29.54 29.19
N GLU A 233 -46.91 28.39 28.68
CA GLU A 233 -48.35 28.07 28.61
C GLU A 233 -48.89 27.20 29.76
N ASP A 234 -48.05 26.68 30.67
CA ASP A 234 -48.47 25.77 31.76
C ASP A 234 -48.46 26.41 33.16
N ARG A 235 -48.85 27.69 33.27
CA ARG A 235 -49.18 28.29 34.58
C ARG A 235 -50.46 29.12 34.51
N LYS A 236 -51.61 28.44 34.49
CA LYS A 236 -52.87 28.97 35.06
C LYS A 236 -53.76 27.80 35.50
N ASP A 237 -53.72 27.49 36.79
CA ASP A 237 -54.95 27.24 37.54
C ASP A 237 -54.94 28.20 38.73
N ASP A 238 -56.14 28.67 39.06
CA ASP A 238 -56.56 29.42 40.25
C ASP A 238 -56.65 30.97 40.18
N GLU A 239 -57.92 31.39 40.10
CA GLU A 239 -58.58 32.53 40.76
C GLU A 239 -58.25 34.00 40.42
N SER A 240 -59.37 34.70 40.17
CA SER A 240 -59.68 36.09 40.51
C SER A 240 -59.48 37.19 39.46
N ASP A 241 -60.49 38.05 39.46
CA ASP A 241 -60.74 39.19 38.60
C ASP A 241 -59.67 40.27 38.74
N GLY A 242 -59.23 40.85 37.62
CA GLY A 242 -58.36 42.02 37.63
C GLY A 242 -57.89 42.39 36.23
N GLU A 243 -58.37 43.53 35.74
CA GLU A 243 -57.80 44.29 34.62
C GLU A 243 -56.28 44.44 34.78
N ILE A 244 -55.53 44.43 33.67
CA ILE A 244 -54.42 45.35 33.38
C ILE A 244 -53.97 45.09 31.94
N GLU A 245 -54.15 46.13 31.12
CA GLU A 245 -53.56 46.32 29.80
C GLU A 245 -52.04 46.56 29.89
N GLU A 246 -51.38 46.59 28.74
CA GLU A 246 -50.06 47.20 28.48
C GLU A 246 -48.80 46.37 28.84
N ASP A 247 -48.19 45.75 27.82
CA ASP A 247 -46.78 45.96 27.44
C ASP A 247 -46.28 44.90 26.42
N PHE A 248 -46.68 45.03 25.16
CA PHE A 248 -46.10 44.25 24.04
C PHE A 248 -45.45 45.13 22.94
N SER A 249 -45.25 46.41 23.20
CA SER A 249 -44.70 47.35 22.20
C SER A 249 -43.15 47.39 22.17
N CYS A 250 -42.46 47.12 23.29
CA CYS A 250 -41.04 47.42 23.42
C CYS A 250 -40.07 46.39 22.77
N LEU A 251 -40.50 45.14 22.57
CA LEU A 251 -39.63 44.08 22.03
C LEU A 251 -39.51 44.07 20.50
N SER A 252 -40.44 44.69 19.77
CA SER A 252 -40.42 44.68 18.30
C SER A 252 -39.44 45.69 17.70
N GLU A 253 -39.23 46.84 18.36
CA GLU A 253 -38.28 47.86 17.90
C GLU A 253 -36.81 47.44 18.08
N GLN A 254 -36.50 46.66 19.12
CA GLN A 254 -35.14 46.12 19.32
C GLN A 254 -34.78 45.04 18.30
N ALA A 255 -35.76 44.25 17.85
CA ALA A 255 -35.55 43.25 16.80
C ALA A 255 -35.31 43.90 15.42
N ALA A 256 -36.03 44.98 15.12
CA ALA A 256 -35.90 45.70 13.85
C ALA A 256 -34.52 46.37 13.71
N THR A 257 -34.02 46.99 14.77
CA THR A 257 -32.72 47.68 14.79
C THR A 257 -31.54 46.72 14.69
N TYR A 258 -31.63 45.53 15.29
CA TYR A 258 -30.59 44.50 15.17
C TYR A 258 -30.46 43.94 13.75
N MET A 259 -31.58 43.74 13.06
CA MET A 259 -31.59 43.24 11.68
C MET A 259 -31.01 44.27 10.70
N GLU A 260 -31.22 45.56 10.94
CA GLU A 260 -30.67 46.62 10.11
C GLU A 260 -29.14 46.76 10.26
N GLN A 261 -28.60 46.61 11.46
CA GLN A 261 -27.14 46.56 11.68
C GLN A 261 -26.47 45.39 10.96
N GLN A 262 -27.09 44.20 11.00
CA GLN A 262 -26.59 43.00 10.31
C GLN A 262 -26.57 43.17 8.78
N ALA A 263 -27.54 43.90 8.23
CA ALA A 263 -27.59 44.18 6.79
C ALA A 263 -26.51 45.19 6.33
N GLN A 264 -26.11 46.12 7.20
CA GLN A 264 -25.06 47.09 6.89
C GLN A 264 -23.66 46.48 6.94
N LEU A 265 -23.40 45.57 7.88
CA LEU A 265 -22.12 44.85 7.99
C LEU A 265 -21.83 43.92 6.81
N LYS A 266 -22.85 43.43 6.10
CA LYS A 266 -22.69 42.57 4.90
C LYS A 266 -22.43 43.36 3.62
N LYS A 267 -22.49 44.69 3.66
CA LYS A 267 -22.26 45.57 2.49
C LYS A 267 -20.91 46.31 2.52
N ALA A 268 -20.14 46.18 3.60
CA ALA A 268 -18.75 46.65 3.70
C ALA A 268 -17.78 45.51 3.38
#